data_AF-A0A2V8PVA6-F1
#
_entry.id   AF-A0A2V8PVA6-F1
#
_cell.length_a   1.000
_cell.length_b   1.000
_cell.length_c   1.000
_cell.angle_alpha   90.00
_cell.angle_beta   90.00
_cell.angle_gamma   90.00
#
_symmetry.space_group_name_H-M   'P 1'
#
loop_
_entity.id
_entity.type
_entity.pdbx_description
1 polymer ?
#
loop_
_entity_poly.entity_id
_entity_poly.type
_entity_poly.pdbx_seq_one_letter_code
_entity_poly.pdbx_strand_id
1 'polypeptide(L)'
;MTKYSMRKLAGGALALFLVAGFMLVDSNAQKRRRKRRASAPRITNPAIYQPSANDNANTTGDTSNTSENANTQSTKPSEDPEEMKRTIRSLSTQVDRLSDKLGQMQEEQRSLVDLERLSRGEQRSAQLHAEMRDVQAKEAELQARLEDISYALKPENIERATAGVGSTHPEEVREQRRKQLESEKQRVQGQLDHLAASRASLEQAIAASESEVDRLRKKLDAADQAAIENAKRKAQAEASSQTSQPYSSPKPTPGP
;
A
#
# COMPACT_ATOMS: atom_id res chain seq x y z
N MET A 1 -32.87 40.51 -36.61
CA MET A 1 -33.36 39.14 -36.90
C MET A 1 -32.20 38.14 -37.07
N THR A 2 -31.33 37.94 -36.08
CA THR A 2 -30.14 37.07 -36.23
C THR A 2 -29.88 36.13 -35.03
N LYS A 3 -30.67 36.19 -33.96
CA LYS A 3 -30.42 35.42 -32.73
C LYS A 3 -30.94 33.96 -32.78
N TYR A 4 -31.81 33.62 -33.72
CA TYR A 4 -32.37 32.27 -33.85
C TYR A 4 -31.45 31.28 -34.58
N SER A 5 -30.51 31.76 -35.38
CA SER A 5 -29.60 30.89 -36.16
C SER A 5 -28.49 30.29 -35.28
N MET A 6 -27.94 31.06 -34.32
CA MET A 6 -26.88 30.55 -33.45
C MET A 6 -27.32 29.43 -32.50
N ARG A 7 -28.58 29.43 -32.03
CA ARG A 7 -29.08 28.35 -31.15
C ARG A 7 -29.27 27.03 -31.90
N LYS A 8 -29.62 27.09 -33.20
CA LYS A 8 -29.71 25.88 -34.04
C LYS A 8 -28.33 25.34 -34.44
N LEU A 9 -27.36 26.22 -34.69
CA LEU A 9 -25.96 25.84 -34.91
C LEU A 9 -25.31 25.23 -33.66
N ALA A 10 -25.56 25.80 -32.47
CA ALA A 10 -25.07 25.26 -31.21
C ALA A 10 -25.68 23.89 -30.88
N GLY A 11 -26.99 23.70 -31.13
CA GLY A 11 -27.65 22.41 -30.98
C GLY A 11 -27.12 21.34 -31.93
N GLY A 12 -26.86 21.72 -33.19
CA GLY A 12 -26.26 20.82 -34.19
C GLY A 12 -24.84 20.39 -33.81
N ALA A 13 -24.00 21.30 -33.34
CA ALA A 13 -22.63 21.01 -32.92
C ALA A 13 -22.58 20.08 -31.69
N LEU A 14 -23.48 20.27 -30.73
CA LEU A 14 -23.56 19.44 -29.53
C LEU A 14 -24.05 18.02 -29.83
N ALA A 15 -25.02 17.89 -30.75
CA ALA A 15 -25.48 16.59 -31.24
C ALA A 15 -24.37 15.83 -32.00
N LEU A 16 -23.58 16.55 -32.80
CA LEU A 16 -22.45 15.96 -33.54
C LEU A 16 -21.33 15.49 -32.59
N PHE A 17 -21.07 16.24 -31.52
CA PHE A 17 -20.10 15.85 -30.48
C PHE A 17 -20.57 14.64 -29.67
N LEU A 18 -21.87 14.52 -29.37
CA LEU A 18 -22.43 13.36 -28.67
C LEU A 18 -22.37 12.08 -29.53
N VAL A 19 -22.64 12.19 -30.83
CA VAL A 19 -22.55 11.05 -31.77
C VAL A 19 -21.08 10.64 -31.99
N ALA A 20 -20.16 11.60 -32.13
CA ALA A 20 -18.73 11.32 -32.24
C ALA A 20 -18.15 10.71 -30.95
N GLY A 21 -18.60 11.16 -29.77
CA GLY A 21 -18.22 10.60 -28.47
C GLY A 21 -18.66 9.14 -28.30
N PHE A 22 -19.87 8.79 -28.76
CA PHE A 22 -20.36 7.41 -28.70
C PHE A 22 -19.59 6.46 -29.64
N MET A 23 -19.14 6.92 -30.81
CA MET A 23 -18.38 6.08 -31.75
C MET A 23 -16.91 5.82 -31.33
N LEU A 24 -16.32 6.67 -30.48
CA LEU A 24 -14.98 6.43 -29.93
C LEU A 24 -14.97 5.46 -28.74
N VAL A 25 -16.05 5.37 -27.97
CA VAL A 25 -16.15 4.45 -26.82
C VAL A 25 -16.33 2.99 -27.28
N ASP A 26 -17.05 2.75 -28.38
CA ASP A 26 -17.28 1.39 -28.89
C ASP A 26 -16.06 0.81 -29.66
N SER A 27 -15.20 1.67 -30.19
CA SER A 27 -14.00 1.23 -30.93
C SER A 27 -12.93 0.54 -30.05
N ASN A 28 -13.02 0.66 -28.72
CA ASN A 28 -12.12 -0.03 -27.79
C ASN A 28 -12.64 -1.41 -27.33
N ALA A 29 -13.91 -1.75 -27.60
CA ALA A 29 -14.50 -3.01 -27.16
C ALA A 29 -14.27 -4.19 -28.14
N GLN A 30 -14.04 -3.93 -29.43
CA GLN A 30 -13.91 -4.99 -30.44
C GLN A 30 -12.47 -5.49 -30.71
N LYS A 31 -11.43 -4.89 -30.11
CA LYS A 31 -10.03 -5.30 -30.33
C LYS A 31 -9.51 -6.43 -29.42
N ARG A 32 -10.39 -7.10 -28.64
CA ARG A 32 -10.00 -8.19 -27.72
C ARG A 32 -10.37 -9.61 -28.16
N ARG A 33 -10.79 -9.83 -29.40
CA ARG A 33 -11.00 -11.18 -29.95
C ARG A 33 -10.23 -11.41 -31.25
N ARG A 34 -8.91 -11.54 -31.16
CA ARG A 34 -8.09 -12.50 -31.93
C ARG A 34 -6.60 -12.28 -31.63
N LYS A 35 -5.90 -13.41 -31.44
CA LYS A 35 -4.46 -13.60 -31.22
C LYS A 35 -3.97 -13.41 -29.78
N ARG A 36 -3.80 -14.52 -29.06
CA ARG A 36 -2.49 -15.19 -28.85
C ARG A 36 -2.65 -16.31 -27.81
N ARG A 37 -2.31 -17.54 -28.22
CA ARG A 37 -1.77 -18.52 -27.27
C ARG A 37 -0.48 -17.91 -26.72
N ALA A 38 -0.46 -17.56 -25.44
CA ALA A 38 0.73 -17.10 -24.75
C ALA A 38 1.12 -18.17 -23.72
N SER A 39 2.35 -18.64 -23.89
CA SER A 39 3.21 -19.37 -22.96
C SER A 39 2.85 -19.16 -21.49
N ALA A 40 2.94 -20.26 -20.73
CA ALA A 40 2.96 -20.28 -19.27
C ALA A 40 3.84 -19.17 -18.67
N PRO A 41 3.48 -18.62 -17.49
CA PRO A 41 4.28 -17.61 -16.81
C PRO A 41 5.60 -18.25 -16.33
N ARG A 42 6.71 -17.76 -16.87
CA ARG A 42 8.05 -18.01 -16.34
C ARG A 42 8.16 -17.21 -15.05
N ILE A 43 8.34 -17.91 -13.92
CA ILE A 43 8.71 -17.33 -12.62
C ILE A 43 10.07 -16.65 -12.81
N THR A 44 10.10 -15.32 -12.95
CA THR A 44 11.33 -14.56 -12.87
C THR A 44 11.61 -14.29 -11.41
N ASN A 45 12.43 -15.14 -10.82
CA ASN A 45 13.05 -14.87 -9.53
C ASN A 45 13.90 -13.59 -9.69
N PRO A 46 13.75 -12.54 -8.85
CA PRO A 46 14.62 -11.37 -8.94
C PRO A 46 16.06 -11.78 -8.64
N ALA A 47 17.01 -11.15 -9.33
CA ALA A 47 18.44 -11.42 -9.18
C ALA A 47 18.86 -11.25 -7.72
N ILE A 48 19.37 -12.33 -7.13
CA ILE A 48 20.07 -12.30 -5.86
C ILE A 48 21.31 -11.43 -6.06
N TYR A 49 21.40 -10.35 -5.30
CA TYR A 49 22.60 -9.52 -5.21
C TYR A 49 23.76 -10.40 -4.73
N GLN A 50 24.69 -10.71 -5.64
CA GLN A 50 26.01 -11.25 -5.31
C GLN A 50 26.99 -10.09 -5.38
N PRO A 51 27.71 -9.72 -4.30
CA PRO A 51 28.79 -8.77 -4.42
C PRO A 51 29.91 -9.43 -5.24
N SER A 52 30.32 -8.76 -6.32
CA SER A 52 31.45 -9.14 -7.15
C SER A 52 32.72 -9.17 -6.31
N ALA A 53 33.36 -10.32 -6.21
CA ALA A 53 34.73 -10.44 -5.72
C ALA A 53 35.65 -9.87 -6.80
N ASN A 54 35.91 -8.56 -6.77
CA ASN A 54 37.03 -7.88 -7.46
C ASN A 54 37.04 -6.38 -7.10
N ASP A 55 37.24 -6.05 -5.83
CA ASP A 55 37.74 -4.73 -5.42
C ASP A 55 38.99 -4.96 -4.58
N ASN A 56 40.05 -5.39 -5.24
CA ASN A 56 41.40 -5.38 -4.68
C ASN A 56 42.37 -4.96 -5.78
N ALA A 57 42.36 -3.66 -6.08
CA ALA A 57 43.32 -3.02 -6.95
C ALA A 57 43.55 -1.59 -6.46
N ASN A 58 44.21 -1.45 -5.31
CA ASN A 58 44.86 -0.18 -4.99
C ASN A 58 46.26 -0.20 -5.59
N THR A 59 46.38 0.56 -6.67
CA THR A 59 47.55 0.70 -7.53
C THR A 59 48.67 1.44 -6.83
N THR A 60 49.87 0.88 -6.98
CA THR A 60 51.17 1.47 -6.69
C THR A 60 51.37 2.77 -7.47
N GLY A 61 51.80 3.82 -6.78
CA GLY A 61 52.13 5.14 -7.33
C GLY A 61 53.04 5.90 -6.38
N ASP A 62 54.32 5.60 -6.51
CA ASP A 62 55.54 6.14 -5.88
C ASP A 62 55.54 7.65 -5.58
N THR A 63 55.92 8.03 -4.35
CA THR A 63 56.76 9.21 -4.08
C THR A 63 57.52 8.99 -2.78
N SER A 64 58.72 8.46 -2.95
CA SER A 64 59.91 8.61 -2.11
C SER A 64 59.91 9.81 -1.15
N ASN A 65 60.16 9.52 0.13
CA ASN A 65 61.07 10.35 0.92
C ASN A 65 61.85 9.49 1.93
N THR A 66 63.14 9.39 1.64
CA THR A 66 64.20 8.82 2.44
C THR A 66 64.40 9.65 3.70
N SER A 67 64.46 8.99 4.86
CA SER A 67 65.29 9.42 5.98
C SER A 67 65.71 8.18 6.74
N GLU A 68 66.98 7.87 6.58
CA GLU A 68 67.73 6.83 7.27
C GLU A 68 67.70 7.10 8.77
N ASN A 69 67.43 6.06 9.57
CA ASN A 69 68.19 5.91 10.81
C ASN A 69 68.39 4.41 11.08
N ALA A 70 69.62 3.98 10.81
CA ALA A 70 70.10 2.67 11.22
C ALA A 70 70.27 2.66 12.75
N ASN A 71 69.62 1.73 13.44
CA ASN A 71 70.22 1.17 14.63
C ASN A 71 69.87 -0.31 14.78
N THR A 72 70.89 -1.13 14.55
CA THR A 72 71.06 -2.51 14.99
C THR A 72 70.88 -2.66 16.50
N GLN A 73 69.98 -3.52 16.97
CA GLN A 73 70.30 -4.53 18.00
C GLN A 73 69.11 -5.46 18.30
N SER A 74 69.40 -6.75 18.12
CA SER A 74 68.85 -7.93 18.78
C SER A 74 67.86 -7.71 19.93
N THR A 75 66.65 -8.29 19.83
CA THR A 75 66.00 -9.02 20.94
C THR A 75 64.86 -9.93 20.45
N LYS A 76 64.69 -11.04 21.17
CA LYS A 76 63.80 -12.20 20.97
C LYS A 76 62.32 -11.86 20.78
N PRO A 77 61.51 -12.80 20.24
CA PRO A 77 60.05 -12.69 20.24
C PRO A 77 59.56 -12.87 21.69
N SER A 78 59.11 -11.77 22.29
CA SER A 78 58.22 -11.82 23.44
C SER A 78 57.06 -10.89 23.13
N GLU A 79 56.14 -11.37 22.28
CA GLU A 79 54.77 -10.89 22.35
C GLU A 79 54.31 -11.12 23.78
N ASP A 80 54.18 -10.04 24.56
CA ASP A 80 53.75 -10.13 25.94
C ASP A 80 52.32 -10.70 25.92
N PRO A 81 52.07 -11.92 26.43
CA PRO A 81 50.77 -12.58 26.31
C PRO A 81 49.62 -11.75 26.90
N GLU A 82 49.93 -10.78 27.76
CA GLU A 82 48.97 -9.83 28.30
C GLU A 82 48.51 -8.76 27.29
N GLU A 83 49.35 -8.33 26.35
CA GLU A 83 48.96 -7.39 25.29
C GLU A 83 48.00 -8.05 24.30
N MET A 84 48.28 -9.30 23.92
CA MET A 84 47.39 -10.11 23.09
C MET A 84 46.04 -10.36 23.78
N LYS A 85 46.03 -10.62 25.09
CA LYS A 85 44.77 -10.74 25.85
C LYS A 85 43.99 -9.43 25.89
N ARG A 86 44.66 -8.27 25.97
CA ARG A 86 44.01 -6.95 25.95
C ARG A 86 43.40 -6.63 24.59
N THR A 87 44.10 -6.93 23.49
CA THR A 87 43.57 -6.72 22.14
C THR A 87 42.40 -7.65 21.86
N ILE A 88 42.45 -8.93 22.26
CA ILE A 88 41.33 -9.87 22.16
C ILE A 88 40.10 -9.36 22.93
N ARG A 89 40.27 -8.85 24.16
CA ARG A 89 39.16 -8.27 24.93
C ARG A 89 38.58 -7.03 24.24
N SER A 90 39.42 -6.14 23.71
CA SER A 90 38.98 -4.95 22.98
C SER A 90 38.18 -5.32 21.73
N LEU A 91 38.71 -6.23 20.90
CA LEU A 91 38.03 -6.74 19.71
C LEU A 91 36.71 -7.43 20.07
N SER A 92 36.67 -8.24 21.13
CA SER A 92 35.42 -8.85 21.62
C SER A 92 34.38 -7.79 21.94
N THR A 93 34.74 -6.76 22.72
CA THR A 93 33.79 -5.69 23.05
C THR A 93 33.34 -4.88 21.83
N GLN A 94 34.19 -4.73 20.81
CA GLN A 94 33.82 -4.08 19.56
C GLN A 94 32.86 -4.94 18.73
N VAL A 95 33.09 -6.26 18.67
CA VAL A 95 32.20 -7.21 18.01
C VAL A 95 30.84 -7.24 18.70
N ASP A 96 30.80 -7.25 20.04
CA ASP A 96 29.55 -7.18 20.81
C ASP A 96 28.76 -5.91 20.48
N ARG A 97 29.43 -4.74 20.49
CA ARG A 97 28.80 -3.46 20.13
C ARG A 97 28.31 -3.39 18.68
N LEU A 98 29.06 -3.97 17.75
CA LEU A 98 28.65 -4.03 16.35
C LEU A 98 27.47 -5.00 16.17
N SER A 99 27.46 -6.12 16.89
CA SER A 99 26.35 -7.06 16.90
C SER A 99 25.07 -6.41 17.44
N ASP A 100 25.18 -5.69 18.56
CA ASP A 100 24.08 -4.92 19.14
C ASP A 100 23.56 -3.85 18.16
N LYS A 101 24.48 -3.10 17.52
CA LYS A 101 24.11 -2.08 16.54
C LYS A 101 23.46 -2.66 15.28
N LEU A 102 23.94 -3.79 14.78
CA LEU A 102 23.33 -4.51 13.66
C LEU A 102 21.93 -5.01 14.03
N GLY A 103 21.76 -5.53 15.24
CA GLY A 103 20.46 -5.90 15.79
C GLY A 103 19.49 -4.72 15.83
N GLN A 104 19.95 -3.60 16.40
CA GLN A 104 19.17 -2.36 16.49
C GLN A 104 18.77 -1.82 15.11
N MET A 105 19.71 -1.75 14.16
CA MET A 105 19.41 -1.30 12.79
C MET A 105 18.43 -2.24 12.08
N GLN A 106 18.56 -3.55 12.28
CA GLN A 106 17.65 -4.52 11.68
C GLN A 106 16.23 -4.39 12.26
N GLU A 107 16.11 -4.13 13.56
CA GLU A 107 14.83 -3.89 14.22
C GLU A 107 14.19 -2.57 13.74
N GLU A 108 14.97 -1.50 13.64
CA GLU A 108 14.52 -0.21 13.10
C GLU A 108 14.01 -0.36 11.66
N GLN A 109 14.77 -1.05 10.79
CA GLN A 109 14.32 -1.32 9.42
C GLN A 109 13.03 -2.14 9.36
N ARG A 110 12.88 -3.15 10.23
CA ARG A 110 11.65 -3.95 10.32
C ARG A 110 10.46 -3.09 10.76
N SER A 111 10.66 -2.24 11.77
CA SER A 111 9.62 -1.33 12.27
C SER A 111 9.17 -0.33 11.19
N LEU A 112 10.12 0.23 10.43
CA LEU A 112 9.84 1.15 9.33
C LEU A 112 9.03 0.46 8.22
N VAL A 113 9.39 -0.77 7.85
CA VAL A 113 8.65 -1.55 6.86
C VAL A 113 7.25 -1.91 7.35
N ASP A 114 7.09 -2.27 8.63
CA ASP A 114 5.79 -2.58 9.21
C ASP A 114 4.89 -1.32 9.27
N LEU A 115 5.45 -0.15 9.55
CA LEU A 115 4.75 1.14 9.48
C LEU A 115 4.34 1.52 8.06
N GLU A 116 5.22 1.33 7.06
CA GLU A 116 4.87 1.56 5.65
C GLU A 116 3.73 0.63 5.21
N ARG A 117 3.81 -0.65 5.58
CA ARG A 117 2.76 -1.64 5.29
C ARG A 117 1.45 -1.25 5.95
N LEU A 118 1.49 -0.78 7.20
CA LEU A 118 0.32 -0.30 7.91
C LEU A 118 -0.32 0.89 7.18
N SER A 119 0.48 1.93 6.87
CA SER A 119 0.01 3.11 6.15
C SER A 119 -0.62 2.76 4.80
N ARG A 120 -0.01 1.80 4.06
CA ARG A 120 -0.55 1.35 2.78
C ARG A 120 -1.84 0.56 2.93
N GLY A 121 -1.92 -0.30 3.96
CA GLY A 121 -3.14 -1.04 4.30
C GLY A 121 -4.30 -0.11 4.67
N GLU A 122 -4.01 0.94 5.45
CA GLU A 122 -4.99 1.97 5.84
C GLU A 122 -5.47 2.78 4.63
N GLN A 123 -4.55 3.21 3.76
CA GLN A 123 -4.91 3.92 2.52
C GLN A 123 -5.79 3.05 1.62
N ARG A 124 -5.46 1.76 1.47
CA ARG A 124 -6.25 0.82 0.69
C ARG A 124 -7.65 0.62 1.29
N SER A 125 -7.75 0.46 2.61
CA SER A 125 -9.04 0.36 3.30
C SER A 125 -9.89 1.61 3.06
N ALA A 126 -9.31 2.79 3.23
CA ALA A 126 -10.00 4.06 2.99
C ALA A 126 -10.50 4.19 1.54
N GLN A 127 -9.70 3.74 0.56
CA GLN A 127 -10.12 3.70 -0.84
C GLN A 127 -11.30 2.75 -1.07
N LEU A 128 -11.25 1.52 -0.53
CA LEU A 128 -12.34 0.55 -0.65
C LEU A 128 -13.64 1.07 -0.02
N HIS A 129 -13.55 1.75 1.12
CA HIS A 129 -14.70 2.42 1.74
C HIS A 129 -15.27 3.56 0.89
N ALA A 130 -14.42 4.30 0.17
CA ALA A 130 -14.89 5.32 -0.77
C ALA A 130 -15.64 4.68 -1.95
N GLU A 131 -15.07 3.64 -2.56
CA GLU A 131 -15.71 2.88 -3.65
C GLU A 131 -17.05 2.26 -3.20
N MET A 132 -17.12 1.77 -1.95
CA MET A 132 -18.36 1.27 -1.36
C MET A 132 -19.47 2.33 -1.33
N ARG A 133 -19.15 3.55 -0.88
CA ARG A 133 -20.12 4.65 -0.85
C ARG A 133 -20.60 5.03 -2.23
N ASP A 134 -19.70 5.02 -3.22
CA ASP A 134 -20.06 5.31 -4.61
C ASP A 134 -21.01 4.24 -5.20
N VAL A 135 -20.79 2.97 -4.86
CA VAL A 135 -21.70 1.87 -5.24
C VAL A 135 -23.06 2.05 -4.57
N GLN A 136 -23.09 2.32 -3.26
CA GLN A 136 -24.33 2.55 -2.51
C GLN A 136 -25.12 3.75 -3.04
N ALA A 137 -24.44 4.83 -3.42
CA ALA A 137 -25.08 6.00 -4.03
C ALA A 137 -25.76 5.64 -5.37
N LYS A 138 -25.08 4.84 -6.21
CA LYS A 138 -25.65 4.34 -7.48
C LYS A 138 -26.80 3.37 -7.26
N GLU A 139 -26.71 2.51 -6.24
CA GLU A 139 -27.80 1.62 -5.85
C GLU A 139 -29.04 2.43 -5.49
N ALA A 140 -28.90 3.47 -4.66
CA ALA A 140 -30.01 4.34 -4.28
C ALA A 140 -30.63 5.08 -5.48
N GLU A 141 -29.81 5.58 -6.42
CA GLU A 141 -30.29 6.22 -7.65
C GLU A 141 -31.09 5.24 -8.53
N LEU A 142 -30.59 4.02 -8.72
CA LEU A 142 -31.28 3.00 -9.52
C LEU A 142 -32.53 2.46 -8.82
N GLN A 143 -32.55 2.39 -7.49
CA GLN A 143 -33.74 2.05 -6.72
C GLN A 143 -34.83 3.11 -6.90
N ALA A 144 -34.49 4.40 -6.78
CA ALA A 144 -35.43 5.49 -7.05
C ALA A 144 -35.98 5.42 -8.48
N ARG A 145 -35.12 5.16 -9.49
CA ARG A 145 -35.56 4.96 -10.87
C ARG A 145 -36.50 3.75 -11.03
N LEU A 146 -36.24 2.66 -10.31
CA LEU A 146 -37.09 1.47 -10.33
C LEU A 146 -38.47 1.77 -9.73
N GLU A 147 -38.52 2.57 -8.66
CA GLU A 147 -39.77 3.07 -8.08
C GLU A 147 -40.54 3.94 -9.08
N ASP A 148 -39.88 4.87 -9.75
CA ASP A 148 -40.49 5.71 -10.80
C ASP A 148 -41.07 4.88 -11.95
N ILE A 149 -40.32 3.88 -12.43
CA ILE A 149 -40.80 2.96 -13.48
C ILE A 149 -41.98 2.15 -12.96
N SER A 150 -41.93 1.66 -11.72
CA SER A 150 -43.03 0.90 -11.12
C SER A 150 -44.30 1.73 -10.97
N TYR A 151 -44.16 3.02 -10.66
CA TYR A 151 -45.25 3.96 -10.64
C TYR A 151 -45.80 4.19 -12.05
N ALA A 152 -44.93 4.44 -13.03
CA ALA A 152 -45.32 4.62 -14.43
C ALA A 152 -45.98 3.37 -15.05
N LEU A 153 -45.67 2.18 -14.55
CA LEU A 153 -46.24 0.89 -15.00
C LEU A 153 -47.70 0.70 -14.58
N LYS A 154 -48.19 1.48 -13.60
CA LYS A 154 -49.58 1.40 -13.16
C LYS A 154 -50.53 1.72 -14.32
N PRO A 155 -51.64 0.97 -14.47
CA PRO A 155 -52.53 1.11 -15.62
C PRO A 155 -53.07 2.53 -15.77
N GLU A 156 -53.40 3.20 -14.66
CA GLU A 156 -53.92 4.56 -14.66
C GLU A 156 -52.90 5.58 -15.20
N ASN A 157 -51.61 5.33 -14.96
CA ASN A 157 -50.52 6.19 -15.44
C ASN A 157 -50.20 5.93 -16.91
N ILE A 158 -50.29 4.67 -17.37
CA ILE A 158 -50.14 4.32 -18.78
C ILE A 158 -51.27 4.93 -19.59
N GLU A 159 -52.52 4.84 -19.11
CA GLU A 159 -53.68 5.48 -19.74
C GLU A 159 -53.49 6.99 -19.81
N ARG A 160 -53.07 7.64 -18.73
CA ARG A 160 -52.80 9.09 -18.73
C ARG A 160 -51.70 9.48 -19.71
N ALA A 161 -50.61 8.70 -19.79
CA ALA A 161 -49.48 8.99 -20.68
C ALA A 161 -49.80 8.74 -22.16
N THR A 162 -50.79 7.90 -22.45
CA THR A 162 -51.21 7.55 -23.81
C THR A 162 -52.49 8.29 -24.25
N ALA A 163 -53.24 8.87 -23.29
CA ALA A 163 -54.38 9.74 -23.55
C ALA A 163 -53.92 10.99 -24.31
N GLY A 164 -54.37 11.12 -25.56
CA GLY A 164 -53.98 12.22 -26.45
C GLY A 164 -53.05 11.80 -27.59
N VAL A 165 -52.57 10.55 -27.62
CA VAL A 165 -51.99 9.98 -28.83
C VAL A 165 -53.16 9.71 -29.78
N GLY A 166 -53.27 10.50 -30.87
CA GLY A 166 -54.31 10.38 -31.90
C GLY A 166 -54.19 9.12 -32.77
N SER A 167 -53.87 7.98 -32.18
CA SER A 167 -53.82 6.67 -32.83
C SER A 167 -55.23 6.11 -33.01
N THR A 168 -55.44 5.35 -34.08
CA THR A 168 -56.66 4.57 -34.32
C THR A 168 -56.76 3.32 -33.45
N HIS A 169 -55.65 2.91 -32.80
CA HIS A 169 -55.55 1.73 -31.95
C HIS A 169 -54.93 2.09 -30.59
N PRO A 170 -55.72 2.60 -29.63
CA PRO A 170 -55.21 3.02 -28.33
C PRO A 170 -54.75 1.86 -27.44
N GLU A 171 -55.29 0.65 -27.65
CA GLU A 171 -54.86 -0.57 -26.95
C GLU A 171 -53.41 -0.93 -27.28
N GLU A 172 -53.05 -0.94 -28.56
CA GLU A 172 -51.70 -1.29 -29.01
C GLU A 172 -50.65 -0.29 -28.46
N VAL A 173 -50.99 1.00 -28.40
CA VAL A 173 -50.11 2.04 -27.84
C VAL A 173 -49.89 1.81 -26.34
N ARG A 174 -50.94 1.42 -25.60
CA ARG A 174 -50.83 1.09 -24.17
C ARG A 174 -49.98 -0.15 -23.94
N GLU A 175 -50.18 -1.22 -24.71
CA GLU A 175 -49.38 -2.43 -24.64
C GLU A 175 -47.91 -2.17 -24.98
N GLN A 176 -47.65 -1.40 -26.03
CA GLN A 176 -46.29 -1.01 -26.41
C GLN A 176 -45.62 -0.23 -25.28
N ARG A 177 -46.32 0.72 -24.66
CA ARG A 177 -45.80 1.50 -23.54
C ARG A 177 -45.52 0.62 -22.32
N ARG A 178 -46.42 -0.31 -21.99
CA ARG A 178 -46.23 -1.29 -20.92
C ARG A 178 -44.97 -2.13 -21.18
N LYS A 179 -44.84 -2.71 -22.37
CA LYS A 179 -43.68 -3.54 -22.75
C LYS A 179 -42.37 -2.77 -22.68
N GLN A 180 -42.36 -1.49 -23.07
CA GLN A 180 -41.19 -0.62 -22.91
C GLN A 180 -40.78 -0.45 -21.45
N LEU A 181 -41.73 -0.11 -20.58
CA LEU A 181 -41.48 0.07 -19.15
C LEU A 181 -41.08 -1.24 -18.45
N GLU A 182 -41.66 -2.38 -18.85
CA GLU A 182 -41.27 -3.70 -18.35
C GLU A 182 -39.83 -4.04 -18.74
N SER A 183 -39.44 -3.79 -19.99
CA SER A 183 -38.07 -3.99 -20.45
C SER A 183 -37.08 -3.08 -19.71
N GLU A 184 -37.45 -1.81 -19.46
CA GLU A 184 -36.63 -0.90 -18.68
C GLU A 184 -36.49 -1.36 -17.22
N LYS A 185 -37.59 -1.79 -16.59
CA LYS A 185 -37.60 -2.37 -15.25
C LYS A 185 -36.63 -3.55 -15.15
N GLN A 186 -36.70 -4.49 -16.09
CA GLN A 186 -35.79 -5.64 -16.14
C GLN A 186 -34.33 -5.21 -16.28
N ARG A 187 -34.05 -4.19 -17.10
CA ARG A 187 -32.69 -3.67 -17.27
C ARG A 187 -32.16 -3.03 -15.99
N VAL A 188 -32.96 -2.20 -15.33
CA VAL A 188 -32.58 -1.55 -14.06
C VAL A 188 -32.40 -2.59 -12.95
N GLN A 189 -33.27 -3.60 -12.89
CA GLN A 189 -33.12 -4.71 -11.95
C GLN A 189 -31.80 -5.45 -12.17
N GLY A 190 -31.44 -5.79 -13.41
CA GLY A 190 -30.15 -6.43 -13.70
C GLY A 190 -28.95 -5.57 -13.32
N GLN A 191 -29.05 -4.23 -13.44
CA GLN A 191 -28.00 -3.32 -12.97
C GLN A 191 -27.90 -3.33 -11.44
N LEU A 192 -29.02 -3.34 -10.72
CA LEU A 192 -29.04 -3.47 -9.26
C LEU A 192 -28.42 -4.80 -8.80
N ASP A 193 -28.73 -5.91 -9.46
CA ASP A 193 -28.17 -7.23 -9.13
C ASP A 193 -26.64 -7.24 -9.33
N HIS A 194 -26.13 -6.59 -10.39
CA HIS A 194 -24.70 -6.42 -10.61
C HIS A 194 -24.03 -5.54 -9.53
N LEU A 195 -24.66 -4.44 -9.12
CA LEU A 195 -24.15 -3.60 -8.04
C LEU A 195 -24.15 -4.34 -6.70
N ALA A 196 -25.18 -5.12 -6.39
CA ALA A 196 -25.25 -5.93 -5.18
C ALA A 196 -24.11 -6.96 -5.11
N ALA A 197 -23.77 -7.61 -6.23
CA ALA A 197 -22.63 -8.51 -6.31
C ALA A 197 -21.28 -7.77 -6.13
N SER A 198 -21.16 -6.57 -6.73
CA SER A 198 -20.01 -5.70 -6.55
C SER A 198 -19.84 -5.27 -5.09
N ARG A 199 -20.94 -4.86 -4.44
CA ARG A 199 -20.99 -4.51 -3.02
C ARG A 199 -20.53 -5.66 -2.14
N ALA A 200 -21.08 -6.87 -2.33
CA ALA A 200 -20.66 -8.04 -1.55
C ALA A 200 -19.15 -8.34 -1.71
N SER A 201 -18.62 -8.15 -2.92
CA SER A 201 -17.18 -8.32 -3.20
C SER A 201 -16.32 -7.25 -2.50
N LEU A 202 -16.79 -6.00 -2.48
CA LEU A 202 -16.13 -4.90 -1.78
C LEU A 202 -16.19 -5.08 -0.25
N GLU A 203 -17.31 -5.53 0.31
CA GLU A 203 -17.45 -5.83 1.75
C GLU A 203 -16.42 -6.89 2.18
N GLN A 204 -16.24 -7.94 1.37
CA GLN A 204 -15.21 -8.96 1.62
C GLN A 204 -13.79 -8.39 1.51
N ALA A 205 -13.53 -7.54 0.53
CA ALA A 205 -12.22 -6.90 0.36
C ALA A 205 -11.89 -5.95 1.51
N ILE A 206 -12.88 -5.20 2.01
CA ILE A 206 -12.76 -4.33 3.19
C ILE A 206 -12.43 -5.17 4.41
N ALA A 207 -13.21 -6.21 4.69
CA ALA A 207 -12.98 -7.09 5.84
C ALA A 207 -11.58 -7.72 5.82
N ALA A 208 -11.11 -8.15 4.64
CA ALA A 208 -9.76 -8.66 4.47
C ALA A 208 -8.69 -7.59 4.74
N SER A 209 -8.85 -6.39 4.19
CA SER A 209 -7.92 -5.26 4.37
C SER A 209 -7.85 -4.80 5.82
N GLU A 210 -9.00 -4.71 6.50
CA GLU A 210 -9.08 -4.32 7.91
C GLU A 210 -8.42 -5.38 8.80
N SER A 211 -8.61 -6.67 8.53
CA SER A 211 -7.95 -7.74 9.27
C SER A 211 -6.42 -7.71 9.13
N GLU A 212 -5.90 -7.25 7.98
CA GLU A 212 -4.46 -7.06 7.76
C GLU A 212 -3.92 -5.87 8.56
N VAL A 213 -4.63 -4.74 8.51
CA VAL A 213 -4.31 -3.53 9.30
C VAL A 213 -4.29 -3.86 10.80
N ASP A 214 -5.29 -4.56 11.30
CA ASP A 214 -5.36 -4.95 12.71
C ASP A 214 -4.21 -5.86 13.15
N ARG A 215 -3.78 -6.77 12.27
CA ARG A 215 -2.61 -7.63 12.53
C ARG A 215 -1.32 -6.81 12.61
N LEU A 216 -1.15 -5.85 11.70
CA LEU A 216 0.02 -4.98 11.68
C LEU A 216 0.07 -4.06 12.91
N ARG A 217 -1.07 -3.47 13.30
CA ARG A 217 -1.19 -2.66 14.53
C ARG A 217 -0.80 -3.46 15.76
N LYS A 218 -1.38 -4.65 15.95
CA LYS A 218 -1.04 -5.54 17.08
C LYS A 218 0.44 -5.91 17.12
N LYS A 219 1.07 -6.10 15.95
CA LYS A 219 2.49 -6.42 15.85
C LYS A 219 3.37 -5.23 16.27
N LEU A 220 3.02 -4.02 15.82
CA LEU A 220 3.72 -2.79 16.22
C LEU A 220 3.55 -2.53 17.71
N ASP A 221 2.33 -2.63 18.25
CA ASP A 221 2.07 -2.44 19.68
C ASP A 221 2.87 -3.45 20.53
N ALA A 222 2.97 -4.70 20.10
CA ALA A 222 3.76 -5.73 20.78
C ALA A 222 5.28 -5.46 20.70
N ALA A 223 5.77 -4.94 19.57
CA ALA A 223 7.17 -4.55 19.40
C ALA A 223 7.52 -3.36 20.31
N ASP A 224 6.65 -2.35 20.36
CA ASP A 224 6.82 -1.18 21.22
C ASP A 224 6.83 -1.57 22.71
N GLN A 225 5.91 -2.46 23.13
CA GLN A 225 5.88 -2.99 24.48
C GLN A 225 7.17 -3.76 24.83
N ALA A 226 7.64 -4.62 23.93
CA ALA A 226 8.88 -5.36 24.14
C ALA A 226 10.11 -4.42 24.24
N ALA A 227 10.17 -3.37 23.43
CA ALA A 227 11.22 -2.36 23.50
C ALA A 227 11.22 -1.62 24.86
N ILE A 228 10.04 -1.24 25.36
CA ILE A 228 9.88 -0.61 26.68
C ILE A 228 10.31 -1.55 27.80
N GLU A 229 9.92 -2.83 27.75
CA GLU A 229 10.32 -3.83 28.74
C GLU A 229 11.83 -4.07 28.74
N ASN A 230 12.45 -4.18 27.57
CA ASN A 230 13.89 -4.35 27.42
C ASN A 230 14.65 -3.12 27.96
N ALA A 231 14.19 -1.91 27.65
CA ALA A 231 14.76 -0.67 28.19
C ALA A 231 14.65 -0.62 29.72
N LYS A 232 13.50 -1.03 30.29
CA LYS A 232 13.30 -1.10 31.74
C LYS A 232 14.23 -2.12 32.41
N ARG A 233 14.40 -3.31 31.82
CA ARG A 233 15.32 -4.33 32.33
C ARG A 233 16.77 -3.87 32.30
N LYS A 234 17.18 -3.20 31.22
CA LYS A 234 18.53 -2.63 31.09
C LYS A 234 18.80 -1.57 32.15
N ALA A 235 17.87 -0.64 32.37
CA ALA A 235 17.97 0.36 33.43
C ALA A 235 18.07 -0.26 34.83
N GLN A 236 17.35 -1.35 35.11
CA GLN A 236 17.47 -2.08 36.37
C GLN A 236 18.81 -2.78 36.55
N ALA A 237 19.36 -3.38 35.47
CA ALA A 237 20.68 -4.02 35.51
C ALA A 237 21.81 -3.02 35.76
N GLU A 238 21.74 -1.83 35.13
CA GLU A 238 22.70 -0.74 35.35
C GLU A 238 22.62 -0.16 36.78
N ALA A 239 21.42 -0.05 37.35
CA ALA A 239 21.25 0.37 38.74
C ALA A 239 21.86 -0.62 39.75
N SER A 240 21.75 -1.92 39.50
CA SER A 240 22.31 -2.97 40.37
C SER A 240 23.84 -3.12 40.31
N SER A 241 24.49 -2.57 39.28
CA SER A 241 25.95 -2.61 39.12
C SER A 241 26.68 -1.38 39.68
N GLN A 242 25.95 -0.33 40.11
CA GLN A 242 26.53 0.84 40.78
C GLN A 242 26.61 0.72 42.32
N THR A 243 25.92 -0.24 42.95
CA THR A 243 25.91 -0.38 44.43
C THR A 243 27.11 -1.17 44.99
N SER A 244 28.00 -1.69 44.15
CA SER A 244 29.21 -2.42 44.53
C SER A 244 30.49 -1.65 44.22
N GLN A 245 30.56 -0.37 44.63
CA GLN A 245 31.83 0.32 44.82
C GLN A 245 32.40 -0.09 46.19
N PRO A 246 33.49 -0.88 46.28
CA PRO A 246 34.16 -1.12 47.55
C PRO A 246 34.75 0.21 48.04
N TYR A 247 34.26 0.70 49.18
CA TYR A 247 34.86 1.82 49.89
C TYR A 247 36.36 1.56 50.06
N SER A 248 37.19 2.38 49.41
CA SER A 248 38.62 2.42 49.64
C SER A 248 38.86 2.99 51.04
N SER A 249 39.30 2.13 51.96
CA SER A 249 39.72 2.55 53.30
C SER A 249 40.85 3.59 53.20
N PRO A 250 40.73 4.76 53.85
CA PRO A 250 41.80 5.75 53.88
C PRO A 250 42.99 5.19 54.68
N LYS A 251 44.19 5.20 54.08
CA LYS A 251 45.44 4.83 54.75
C LYS A 251 45.74 5.80 55.89
N PRO A 252 46.08 5.33 57.11
CA PRO A 252 46.50 6.21 58.19
C PRO A 252 47.91 6.74 57.93
N THR A 253 48.05 8.06 58.02
CA THR A 253 49.31 8.80 57.99
C THR A 253 50.17 8.43 59.21
N PRO A 254 51.46 8.09 59.06
CA PRO A 254 52.33 7.91 60.21
C PRO A 254 52.75 9.29 60.76
N GLY A 255 52.49 9.50 62.05
CA GLY A 255 52.92 10.69 62.80
C GLY A 255 54.42 10.64 63.17
N PRO A 256 54.98 11.79 63.59
CA PRO A 256 56.42 12.07 63.68
C PRO A 256 57.18 11.29 64.75
#